data_AF-A0A843I060-F1
#
_entry.id   AF-A0A843I060-F1
#
_cell.length_a   1.000
_cell.length_b   1.000
_cell.length_c   1.000
_cell.angle_alpha   90.00
_cell.angle_beta   90.00
_cell.angle_gamma   90.00
#
_symmetry.space_group_name_H-M   'P 1'
#
loop_
_entity.id
_entity.type
_entity.pdbx_description
1 polymer ?
#
loop_
_entity_poly.entity_id
_entity_poly.type
_entity_poly.pdbx_seq_one_letter_code
_entity_poly.pdbx_strand_id
1 'polypeptide(L)' 'MTTIRLGFKAWRVRHGYRQEDVAQKMGMSRITVQSIELGKRDGRQSFWERFQETFQVEDKDMWELMKKG' A
#
# COMPACT_ATOMS: atom_id res chain seq x y z
N MET A 1 -16.87 -9.70 -6.43
CA MET A 1 -15.66 -10.17 -5.70
C MET A 1 -14.67 -9.02 -5.67
N THR A 2 -14.21 -8.59 -4.49
CA THR A 2 -13.23 -7.51 -4.36
C THR A 2 -11.83 -8.13 -4.39
N THR A 3 -11.00 -7.74 -5.35
CA THR A 3 -9.64 -8.29 -5.55
C THR A 3 -8.69 -7.67 -4.52
N ILE A 4 -8.15 -8.45 -3.59
CA ILE A 4 -7.37 -7.95 -2.44
C ILE A 4 -5.95 -7.62 -2.90
N ARG A 5 -5.38 -6.51 -2.42
CA ARG A 5 -3.96 -6.18 -2.66
C ARG A 5 -3.08 -6.90 -1.64
N LEU A 6 -2.92 -8.20 -1.82
CA LEU A 6 -2.17 -9.08 -0.92
C LEU A 6 -0.70 -8.64 -0.79
N GLY A 7 -0.07 -8.19 -1.87
CA GLY A 7 1.32 -7.72 -1.87
C GLY A 7 1.54 -6.53 -0.92
N PHE A 8 0.71 -5.48 -1.05
CA PHE A 8 0.81 -4.31 -0.19
C PHE A 8 0.56 -4.62 1.30
N LYS A 9 -0.49 -5.41 1.60
CA LYS A 9 -0.78 -5.83 2.97
C LYS A 9 0.35 -6.69 3.56
N ALA A 10 0.86 -7.65 2.78
CA ALA A 10 1.94 -8.53 3.20
C ALA A 10 3.24 -7.76 3.45
N TRP A 11 3.58 -6.81 2.58
CA TRP A 11 4.72 -5.91 2.78
C TRP A 11 4.57 -5.15 4.09
N ARG A 12 3.41 -4.54 4.35
CA ARG A 12 3.18 -3.75 5.56
C ARG A 12 3.38 -4.59 6.81
N VAL A 13 2.80 -5.79 6.85
CA VAL A 13 2.91 -6.72 7.97
C VAL A 13 4.36 -7.19 8.16
N ARG A 14 5.07 -7.52 7.08
CA ARG A 14 6.49 -7.95 7.12
C ARG A 14 7.40 -6.88 7.71
N HIS A 15 7.11 -5.61 7.45
CA HIS A 15 7.87 -4.47 7.97
C HIS A 15 7.38 -3.99 9.34
N GLY A 16 6.46 -4.72 10.00
CA GLY A 16 6.00 -4.41 11.35
C GLY A 16 5.08 -3.19 11.46
N TYR A 17 4.58 -2.66 10.34
CA TYR A 17 3.75 -1.47 10.33
C TYR A 17 2.27 -1.80 10.56
N ARG A 18 1.60 -0.97 11.35
CA ARG A 18 0.14 -0.87 11.41
C ARG A 18 -0.36 -0.05 10.22
N GLN A 19 -1.66 -0.17 9.91
CA GLN A 19 -2.28 0.67 8.87
C GLN A 19 -2.15 2.16 9.22
N GLU A 20 -2.17 2.50 10.51
CA GLU A 20 -2.02 3.85 11.04
C GLU A 20 -0.62 4.41 10.79
N ASP A 21 0.43 3.61 10.98
CA ASP A 21 1.82 4.03 10.74
C ASP A 21 2.02 4.40 9.26
N VAL A 22 1.50 3.55 8.36
CA VAL A 22 1.56 3.82 6.92
C VAL A 22 0.77 5.07 6.57
N ALA A 23 -0.43 5.22 7.12
CA ALA A 23 -1.28 6.38 6.88
C ALA A 23 -0.61 7.68 7.33
N GLN A 24 0.01 7.70 8.52
CA GLN A 24 0.73 8.85 9.05
C GLN A 24 1.94 9.22 8.19
N LYS A 25 2.79 8.25 7.86
CA LYS A 25 3.97 8.47 6.99
C LYS A 25 3.56 8.97 5.59
N MET A 26 2.45 8.47 5.08
CA MET A 26 1.90 8.83 3.77
C MET A 26 0.99 10.07 3.81
N GLY A 27 0.83 10.73 4.97
CA GLY A 27 -0.02 11.92 5.13
C GLY A 27 -1.46 11.71 4.65
N MET A 28 -2.08 10.57 4.96
CA MET A 28 -3.44 10.23 4.56
C MET A 28 -4.23 9.55 5.68
N SER A 29 -5.51 9.24 5.44
CA SER A 29 -6.33 8.54 6.44
C SER A 29 -6.06 7.03 6.47
N ARG A 30 -6.16 6.42 7.67
CA ARG A 30 -6.15 4.96 7.85
C ARG A 30 -7.18 4.24 6.97
N ILE A 31 -8.35 4.84 6.77
CA ILE A 31 -9.42 4.31 5.91
C ILE A 31 -8.96 4.21 4.45
N THR A 32 -8.12 5.13 3.98
CA THR A 32 -7.55 5.09 2.63
C THR A 32 -6.66 3.88 2.47
N VAL A 33 -5.73 3.65 3.41
CA VAL A 33 -4.86 2.46 3.43
C VAL A 33 -5.70 1.17 3.47
N GLN A 34 -6.69 1.10 4.36
CA GLN A 34 -7.59 -0.05 4.46
C GLN A 34 -8.34 -0.32 3.15
N SER A 35 -8.85 0.73 2.49
CA SER A 35 -9.59 0.59 1.23
C SER A 35 -8.71 0.11 0.09
N ILE A 36 -7.44 0.53 0.06
CA ILE A 36 -6.43 0.06 -0.90
C ILE A 36 -6.10 -1.41 -0.63
N GLU A 37 -5.82 -1.80 0.61
CA GLU A 37 -5.55 -3.21 0.96
C GLU A 37 -6.71 -4.13 0.58
N LEU A 38 -7.94 -3.71 0.85
CA LEU A 38 -9.15 -4.48 0.53
C LEU A 38 -9.53 -4.44 -0.96
N GLY A 39 -8.80 -3.68 -1.80
CA GLY A 39 -9.13 -3.50 -3.22
C GLY A 39 -10.41 -2.71 -3.49
N LYS A 40 -11.00 -2.08 -2.46
CA LYS A 40 -12.16 -1.19 -2.60
C LYS A 40 -11.80 0.12 -3.29
N ARG A 41 -10.52 0.50 -3.21
CA ARG A 41 -9.94 1.66 -3.85
C ARG A 41 -8.65 1.26 -4.55
N ASP A 42 -8.45 1.74 -5.76
CA ASP A 42 -7.14 1.64 -6.41
C ASP A 42 -6.19 2.72 -5.89
N GLY A 43 -4.94 2.32 -5.62
CA GLY A 43 -3.86 3.27 -5.46
C GLY A 43 -3.68 3.98 -6.80
N ARG A 44 -3.95 5.30 -6.84
CA ARG A 44 -3.60 6.13 -7.99
C ARG A 44 -2.07 6.14 -8.14
N GLN A 45 -1.56 6.48 -9.32
CA GLN A 45 -0.12 6.59 -9.55
C GLN A 45 0.59 7.40 -8.44
N SER A 46 0.05 8.56 -8.07
CA SER A 46 0.58 9.41 -7.00
C SER A 46 0.61 8.75 -5.60
N PHE A 47 -0.25 7.76 -5.34
CA PHE A 47 -0.16 6.98 -4.11
C PHE A 47 1.08 6.08 -4.13
N TRP A 48 1.32 5.41 -5.26
CA TRP A 48 2.42 4.45 -5.39
C TRP A 48 3.78 5.14 -5.47
N GLU A 49 3.88 6.27 -6.17
CA GLU A 49 5.09 7.10 -6.20
C GLU A 49 5.44 7.57 -4.79
N ARG A 50 4.47 8.16 -4.08
CA ARG A 50 4.69 8.59 -2.70
C ARG A 50 5.05 7.42 -1.78
N PHE A 51 4.45 6.26 -1.99
CA PHE A 51 4.74 5.07 -1.18
C PHE A 51 6.16 4.60 -1.42
N GLN A 52 6.58 4.54 -2.67
CA GLN A 52 7.92 4.18 -3.08
C GLN A 52 8.96 5.13 -2.48
N GLU A 53 8.73 6.45 -2.57
CA GLU A 53 9.62 7.47 -1.99
C GLU A 53 9.67 7.38 -0.46
N THR A 54 8.50 7.27 0.20
CA THR A 54 8.39 7.30 1.66
C THR A 54 9.05 6.09 2.32
N PHE A 55 8.98 4.93 1.67
CA PHE A 55 9.49 3.66 2.21
C PHE A 55 10.72 3.14 1.47
N GLN A 56 11.25 3.92 0.52
CA GLN A 56 12.44 3.58 -0.28
C GLN A 56 12.36 2.18 -0.89
N VAL A 57 11.20 1.84 -1.47
CA VAL A 57 10.98 0.53 -2.09
C VAL A 57 11.62 0.51 -3.48
N GLU A 58 12.36 -0.54 -3.80
CA GLU A 58 12.97 -0.69 -5.12
C GLU A 58 11.91 -0.88 -6.21
N ASP A 59 12.17 -0.36 -7.42
CA ASP A 59 11.26 -0.48 -8.58
C ASP A 59 10.83 -1.92 -8.85
N LYS A 60 11.77 -2.87 -8.72
CA LYS A 60 11.52 -4.30 -8.95
C LYS A 60 10.46 -4.89 -8.02
N ASP A 61 10.34 -4.35 -6.81
CA ASP A 61 9.41 -4.84 -5.79
C ASP A 61 8.03 -4.18 -5.93
N MET A 62 7.96 -2.99 -6.53
CA MET A 62 6.71 -2.24 -6.69
C MET A 62 5.66 -3.00 -7.50
N TRP A 63 6.07 -3.79 -8.51
CA TRP A 63 5.14 -4.59 -9.31
C TRP A 63 4.32 -5.58 -8.46
N GLU A 64 4.97 -6.28 -7.54
CA GLU A 64 4.31 -7.24 -6.64
C GLU A 64 3.36 -6.55 -5.67
N LEU A 65 3.67 -5.32 -5.24
CA LEU A 65 2.81 -4.54 -4.34
C LEU A 65 1.55 -4.02 -5.05
N MET A 66 1.69 -3.66 -6.33
CA MET A 66 0.59 -3.14 -7.15
C MET A 66 -0.30 -4.24 -7.74
N LYS A 67 0.14 -5.50 -7.70
CA LYS A 67 -0.66 -6.61 -8.22
C LYS A 67 -1.89 -6.85 -7.35
N LYS A 68 -3.05 -6.97 -8.00
CA LYS A 68 -4.30 -7.42 -7.36
C LYS A 68 -4.31 -8.95 -7.39
N GLY A 69 -4.58 -9.58 -6.24
CA GLY A 69 -4.68 -11.04 -6.08
C GLY A 69 -6.10 -11.56 -6.15
#